data_AF-A0A5A8UG08-F1
#
_entry.id   AF-A0A5A8UG08-F1
#
_cell.length_a   1.000
_cell.length_b   1.000
_cell.length_c   1.000
_cell.angle_alpha   90.00
_cell.angle_beta   90.00
_cell.angle_gamma   90.00
#
_symmetry.space_group_name_H-M   'P 1'
#
loop_
_entity.id
_entity.type
_entity.pdbx_description
1 polymer ?
#
loop_
_entity_poly.entity_id
_entity_poly.type
_entity_poly.pdbx_seq_one_letter_code
_entity_poly.pdbx_strand_id
1 'polypeptide(L)'
;MKTTNQALKSLYSQRDSKTYSELSALFELNYQQILQLIPSLEKIQINSVIKSDSEQDLYLFIEERTPYTGTFVLTHILDSIKRPDIKFKIFFDAKLLEVLEVCNQTTLNSQHPYLAQCNDINIQWELNTFIEKWLNYCLQKYQGKLWQTM
;
A
#
# COMPACT_ATOMS: atom_id res chain seq x y z
N MET A 1 -21.06 -12.71 -28.99
CA MET A 1 -20.84 -11.67 -27.97
C MET A 1 -21.53 -11.92 -26.60
N LYS A 2 -22.23 -13.04 -26.36
CA LYS A 2 -22.90 -13.29 -25.04
C LYS A 2 -22.04 -14.06 -24.02
N THR A 3 -20.96 -14.71 -24.45
CA THR A 3 -20.22 -15.72 -23.67
C THR A 3 -19.15 -15.13 -22.73
N THR A 4 -18.50 -14.03 -23.10
CA THR A 4 -17.39 -13.42 -22.33
C THR A 4 -17.86 -12.78 -21.02
N ASN A 5 -19.08 -12.25 -21.00
CA ASN A 5 -19.64 -11.57 -19.84
C ASN A 5 -19.99 -12.56 -18.71
N GLN A 6 -20.45 -13.76 -19.06
CA GLN A 6 -20.87 -14.79 -18.11
C GLN A 6 -19.70 -15.46 -17.38
N ALA A 7 -18.57 -15.69 -18.08
CA ALA A 7 -17.34 -16.21 -17.50
C ALA A 7 -16.64 -15.19 -16.57
N LEU A 8 -16.63 -13.91 -16.96
CA LEU A 8 -16.16 -12.84 -16.08
C LEU A 8 -17.06 -12.73 -14.85
N LYS A 9 -18.38 -12.75 -15.03
CA LYS A 9 -19.34 -12.72 -13.92
C LYS A 9 -19.09 -13.87 -12.95
N SER A 10 -18.89 -15.11 -13.43
CA SER A 10 -18.59 -16.26 -12.57
C SER A 10 -17.27 -16.12 -11.82
N LEU A 11 -16.21 -15.56 -12.44
CA LEU A 11 -14.92 -15.35 -11.77
C LEU A 11 -15.01 -14.34 -10.60
N TYR A 12 -15.91 -13.36 -10.70
CA TYR A 12 -16.13 -12.37 -9.63
C TYR A 12 -17.18 -12.80 -8.61
N SER A 13 -18.24 -13.50 -9.03
CA SER A 13 -19.24 -14.06 -8.11
C SER A 13 -18.77 -15.33 -7.37
N GLN A 14 -17.62 -15.91 -7.78
CA GLN A 14 -16.96 -17.00 -7.07
C GLN A 14 -15.92 -16.54 -6.03
N ARG A 15 -15.58 -15.24 -5.99
CA ARG A 15 -14.82 -14.71 -4.85
C ARG A 15 -15.81 -14.47 -3.73
N ASP A 16 -15.74 -15.30 -2.68
CA ASP A 16 -16.41 -15.00 -1.42
C ASP A 16 -16.12 -13.55 -1.04
N SER A 17 -17.17 -12.83 -0.64
CA SER A 17 -17.02 -11.45 -0.17
C SER A 17 -15.99 -11.42 0.95
N LYS A 18 -14.97 -10.58 0.81
CA LYS A 18 -13.93 -10.46 1.82
C LYS A 18 -14.53 -10.06 3.15
N THR A 19 -14.10 -10.74 4.20
CA THR A 19 -14.53 -10.45 5.56
C THR A 19 -13.66 -9.36 6.15
N TYR A 20 -14.21 -8.64 7.15
CA TYR A 20 -13.43 -7.68 7.92
C TYR A 20 -12.22 -8.34 8.62
N SER A 21 -12.38 -9.58 9.09
CA SER A 21 -11.28 -10.31 9.74
C SER A 21 -10.11 -10.57 8.79
N GLU A 22 -10.38 -10.94 7.53
CA GLU A 22 -9.33 -11.10 6.52
C GLU A 22 -8.64 -9.76 6.24
N LEU A 23 -9.41 -8.68 6.09
CA LEU A 23 -8.87 -7.35 5.82
C LEU A 23 -8.01 -6.84 6.98
N SER A 24 -8.46 -7.02 8.22
CA SER A 24 -7.69 -6.66 9.42
C SER A 24 -6.36 -7.41 9.50
N ALA A 25 -6.36 -8.71 9.20
CA ALA A 25 -5.13 -9.50 9.16
C ALA A 25 -4.14 -8.98 8.09
N LEU A 26 -4.66 -8.46 6.97
CA LEU A 26 -3.84 -7.83 5.94
C LEU A 26 -3.25 -6.50 6.41
N PHE A 27 -4.00 -5.70 7.17
CA PHE A 27 -3.48 -4.46 7.77
C PHE A 27 -2.35 -4.74 8.78
N GLU A 28 -2.53 -5.77 9.61
CA GLU A 28 -1.50 -6.22 10.56
C GLU A 28 -0.24 -6.70 9.83
N LEU A 29 -0.41 -7.51 8.78
CA LEU A 29 0.69 -7.99 7.95
C LEU A 29 1.47 -6.83 7.33
N ASN A 30 0.77 -5.85 6.74
CA ASN A 30 1.39 -4.68 6.15
C ASN A 30 2.14 -3.84 7.19
N TYR A 31 1.60 -3.72 8.40
CA TYR A 31 2.29 -3.07 9.52
C TYR A 31 3.60 -3.77 9.89
N GLN A 32 3.61 -5.10 9.95
CA GLN A 32 4.85 -5.84 10.22
C GLN A 32 5.88 -5.62 9.09
N GLN A 33 5.44 -5.66 7.83
CA GLN A 33 6.35 -5.49 6.69
C GLN A 33 6.95 -4.08 6.60
N ILE A 34 6.15 -3.03 6.85
CA ILE A 34 6.68 -1.66 6.83
C ILE A 34 7.71 -1.45 7.94
N LEU A 35 7.51 -2.03 9.13
CA LEU A 35 8.50 -1.93 10.21
C LEU A 35 9.75 -2.77 9.95
N GLN A 36 9.65 -3.87 9.20
CA GLN A 36 10.84 -4.59 8.73
C GLN A 36 11.65 -3.74 7.75
N LEU A 37 10.97 -2.99 6.88
CA LEU A 37 11.61 -2.10 5.91
C LEU A 37 12.15 -0.83 6.57
N ILE A 38 11.45 -0.30 7.57
CA ILE A 38 11.73 0.97 8.25
C ILE A 38 11.59 0.79 9.78
N PRO A 39 12.58 0.18 10.46
CA PRO A 39 12.45 -0.16 11.88
C PRO A 39 12.22 1.04 12.81
N SER A 40 12.66 2.24 12.40
CA SER A 40 12.54 3.48 13.15
C SER A 40 11.34 4.33 12.75
N LEU A 41 10.38 3.81 11.97
CA LEU A 41 9.27 4.58 11.40
C LEU A 41 8.48 5.41 12.42
N GLU A 42 8.26 4.88 13.62
CA GLU A 42 7.59 5.60 14.70
C GLU A 42 8.33 6.88 15.13
N LYS A 43 9.66 6.90 14.98
CA LYS A 43 10.54 8.01 15.38
C LYS A 43 10.89 8.94 14.22
N ILE A 44 10.51 8.60 12.99
CA ILE A 44 10.79 9.43 11.81
C ILE A 44 9.95 10.71 11.89
N GLN A 45 10.63 11.86 11.82
CA GLN A 45 10.04 13.20 11.86
C GLN A 45 10.35 14.03 10.61
N ILE A 46 11.26 13.53 9.77
CA ILE A 46 11.71 14.21 8.54
C ILE A 46 11.57 13.22 7.39
N ASN A 47 11.25 13.73 6.21
CA ASN A 47 11.23 12.93 4.99
C ASN A 47 12.55 12.16 4.83
N SER A 48 12.45 10.94 4.34
CA SER A 48 13.59 10.03 4.28
C SER A 48 13.71 9.37 2.93
N VAL A 49 14.92 8.99 2.54
CA VAL A 49 15.21 8.30 1.29
C VAL A 49 16.22 7.17 1.50
N ILE A 50 16.00 6.04 0.85
CA ILE A 50 17.06 5.06 0.61
C ILE A 50 17.66 5.40 -0.75
N LYS A 51 18.93 5.82 -0.75
CA LYS A 51 19.70 5.98 -1.98
C LYS A 51 20.26 4.63 -2.43
N SER A 52 20.16 4.32 -3.71
CA SER A 52 20.63 3.04 -4.26
C SER A 52 21.38 3.24 -5.57
N ASP A 53 22.60 2.70 -5.65
CA ASP A 53 23.40 2.81 -6.88
C ASP A 53 22.91 1.87 -8.00
N SER A 54 22.20 0.80 -7.64
CA SER A 54 21.74 -0.26 -8.56
C SER A 54 20.22 -0.32 -8.75
N GLU A 55 19.46 0.47 -8.00
CA GLU A 55 17.99 0.47 -8.03
C GLU A 55 17.52 1.92 -7.95
N GLN A 56 16.24 2.18 -8.19
CA GLN A 56 15.69 3.53 -8.02
C GLN A 56 15.63 3.91 -6.53
N ASP A 57 15.90 5.17 -6.23
CA ASP A 57 15.80 5.69 -4.86
C ASP A 57 14.38 5.52 -4.32
N LEU A 58 14.27 5.00 -3.09
CA LEU A 58 12.98 4.80 -2.42
C LEU A 58 12.75 5.94 -1.43
N TYR A 59 11.69 6.71 -1.64
CA TYR A 59 11.34 7.87 -0.86
C TYR A 59 10.19 7.57 0.09
N LEU A 60 10.32 8.07 1.32
CA LEU A 60 9.27 8.13 2.33
C LEU A 60 9.00 9.60 2.67
N PHE A 61 7.81 10.07 2.34
CA PHE A 61 7.33 11.40 2.74
C PHE A 61 6.36 11.28 3.91
N ILE A 62 6.40 12.26 4.81
CA ILE A 62 5.47 12.40 5.92
C ILE A 62 4.43 13.45 5.53
N GLU A 63 3.15 13.07 5.51
CA GLU A 63 2.05 14.02 5.27
C GLU A 63 1.44 14.51 6.59
N GLU A 64 1.29 13.61 7.57
CA GLU A 64 0.71 13.94 8.87
C GLU A 64 1.34 13.08 9.97
N ARG A 65 1.52 13.65 11.17
CA ARG A 65 1.95 12.90 12.34
C ARG A 65 1.21 13.35 13.59
N THR A 66 0.70 12.37 14.34
CA THR A 66 0.14 12.53 15.69
C THR A 66 0.84 11.54 16.64
N PRO A 67 0.59 11.57 17.96
CA PRO A 67 1.22 10.64 18.88
C PRO A 67 0.98 9.16 18.54
N TYR A 68 -0.23 8.82 18.09
CA TYR A 68 -0.66 7.43 17.86
C TYR A 68 -0.84 7.06 16.40
N THR A 69 -0.86 8.03 15.49
CA THR A 69 -1.02 7.77 14.05
C THR A 69 -0.06 8.57 13.19
N GLY A 70 0.14 8.14 11.95
CA GLY A 70 0.88 8.91 10.95
C GLY A 70 0.42 8.57 9.54
N THR A 71 0.45 9.55 8.65
CA THR A 71 0.15 9.39 7.23
C THR A 71 1.43 9.61 6.45
N PHE A 72 1.76 8.64 5.61
CA PHE A 72 3.02 8.61 4.87
C PHE A 72 2.76 8.31 3.40
N VAL A 73 3.72 8.69 2.56
CA VAL A 73 3.77 8.32 1.14
C VAL A 73 5.07 7.56 0.87
N LEU A 74 4.97 6.38 0.29
CA LEU A 74 6.10 5.55 -0.14
C LEU A 74 6.14 5.46 -1.67
N THR A 75 7.25 5.87 -2.29
CA THR A 75 7.34 5.95 -3.76
C THR A 75 8.76 5.93 -4.29
N HIS A 76 8.92 5.61 -5.58
CA HIS A 76 10.05 6.05 -6.38
C HIS A 76 9.74 7.35 -7.11
N ILE A 77 10.78 8.05 -7.55
CA ILE A 77 10.68 9.25 -8.40
C ILE A 77 11.56 9.01 -9.64
N LEU A 78 10.92 8.89 -10.81
CA LEU A 78 11.61 8.75 -12.10
C LEU A 78 11.13 9.88 -13.01
N ASP A 79 12.05 10.69 -13.54
CA ASP A 79 11.73 11.83 -14.41
C ASP A 79 10.63 12.75 -13.85
N SER A 80 10.72 13.03 -12.53
CA SER A 80 9.72 13.80 -11.75
C SER A 80 8.35 13.13 -11.57
N ILE A 81 8.19 11.88 -12.01
CA ILE A 81 6.96 11.10 -11.87
C ILE A 81 7.09 10.21 -10.62
N LYS A 82 6.15 10.37 -9.68
CA LYS A 82 6.05 9.52 -8.49
C LYS A 82 5.29 8.23 -8.82
N ARG A 83 5.95 7.07 -8.68
CA ARG A 83 5.32 5.76 -8.77
C ARG A 83 5.95 4.78 -7.76
N PRO A 84 5.16 3.94 -7.06
CA PRO A 84 3.70 3.86 -7.15
C PRO A 84 2.93 4.95 -6.38
N ASP A 85 3.58 5.86 -5.65
CA ASP A 85 2.92 6.94 -4.91
C ASP A 85 1.81 6.42 -3.97
N ILE A 86 2.20 5.50 -3.08
CA ILE A 86 1.27 4.85 -2.15
C ILE A 86 1.15 5.70 -0.90
N LYS A 87 -0.05 6.20 -0.63
CA LYS A 87 -0.38 6.89 0.61
C LYS A 87 -1.04 5.92 1.58
N PHE A 88 -0.52 5.86 2.79
CA PHE A 88 -1.04 4.97 3.81
C PHE A 88 -1.02 5.63 5.19
N LYS A 89 -1.95 5.20 6.03
CA LYS A 89 -2.02 5.56 7.44
C LYS A 89 -1.52 4.41 8.29
N ILE A 90 -0.72 4.74 9.29
CA ILE A 90 -0.32 3.82 10.35
C ILE A 90 -1.02 4.20 11.64
N PHE A 91 -1.53 3.18 12.32
CA PHE A 91 -1.99 3.23 13.70
C PHE A 91 -0.97 2.48 14.56
N PHE A 92 -0.13 3.20 15.28
CA PHE A 92 1.03 2.63 15.99
C PHE A 92 0.61 1.81 17.22
N ASP A 93 -0.45 2.24 17.89
CA ASP A 93 -1.06 1.56 19.03
C ASP A 93 -1.80 0.29 18.62
N ALA A 94 -2.60 0.37 17.56
CA ALA A 94 -3.34 -0.77 17.00
C ALA A 94 -2.47 -1.72 16.16
N LYS A 95 -1.25 -1.30 15.79
CA LYS A 95 -0.31 -2.02 14.92
C LYS A 95 -0.91 -2.35 13.55
N LEU A 96 -1.57 -1.37 12.94
CA LEU A 96 -2.24 -1.50 11.65
C LEU A 96 -1.65 -0.52 10.63
N LEU A 97 -1.58 -0.97 9.37
CA LEU A 97 -1.33 -0.13 8.22
C LEU A 97 -2.51 -0.24 7.26
N GLU A 98 -3.14 0.89 6.96
CA GLU A 98 -4.22 1.01 6.00
C GLU A 98 -3.79 1.88 4.82
N VAL A 99 -3.95 1.39 3.60
CA VAL A 99 -3.73 2.19 2.39
C VAL A 99 -4.93 3.10 2.14
N LEU A 100 -4.66 4.39 1.98
CA LEU A 100 -5.68 5.40 1.67
C LEU A 100 -5.88 5.54 0.16
N GLU A 101 -4.77 5.60 -0.58
CA GLU A 101 -4.77 5.75 -2.04
C GLU A 101 -3.44 5.31 -2.65
N VAL A 102 -3.47 5.02 -3.94
CA VAL A 102 -2.28 4.74 -4.77
C VAL A 102 -2.38 5.61 -6.01
N CYS A 103 -1.34 6.37 -6.34
CA CYS A 103 -1.35 7.31 -7.48
C CYS A 103 -2.54 8.30 -7.46
N ASN A 104 -2.95 8.78 -6.28
CA ASN A 104 -4.14 9.63 -6.07
C ASN A 104 -5.47 8.96 -6.50
N GLN A 105 -5.52 7.63 -6.41
CA GLN A 105 -6.72 6.84 -6.67
C GLN A 105 -7.04 5.97 -5.46
N THR A 106 -8.30 6.03 -5.02
CA THR A 106 -8.86 5.17 -3.97
C THR A 106 -9.36 3.83 -4.52
N THR A 107 -9.28 3.63 -5.84
CA THR A 107 -9.65 2.39 -6.54
C THR A 107 -8.63 2.10 -7.64
N LEU A 108 -7.96 0.95 -7.58
CA LEU A 108 -6.91 0.59 -8.55
C LEU A 108 -7.46 0.21 -9.93
N ASN A 109 -8.68 -0.34 -9.99
CA ASN A 109 -9.32 -0.77 -11.22
C ASN A 109 -10.63 0.00 -11.49
N SER A 110 -10.51 1.32 -11.63
CA SER A 110 -11.66 2.23 -11.82
C SER A 110 -12.46 1.96 -13.11
N GLN A 111 -11.88 1.27 -14.09
CA GLN A 111 -12.54 0.88 -15.34
C GLN A 111 -13.18 -0.52 -15.27
N HIS A 112 -13.21 -1.15 -14.10
CA HIS A 112 -13.70 -2.51 -13.95
C HIS A 112 -15.21 -2.61 -14.26
N PRO A 113 -15.65 -3.55 -15.13
CA PRO A 113 -17.05 -3.66 -15.54
C PRO A 113 -18.03 -3.99 -14.41
N TYR A 114 -17.53 -4.47 -13.27
CA TYR A 114 -18.31 -4.79 -12.08
C TYR A 114 -17.98 -3.91 -10.87
N LEU A 115 -17.31 -2.76 -11.07
CA LEU A 115 -16.91 -1.86 -9.97
C LEU A 115 -18.10 -1.48 -9.06
N ALA A 116 -19.28 -1.24 -9.64
CA ALA A 116 -20.50 -0.91 -8.91
C ALA A 116 -21.00 -2.02 -7.96
N GLN A 117 -20.47 -3.24 -8.07
CA GLN A 117 -20.79 -4.38 -7.20
C GLN A 117 -19.73 -4.60 -6.12
N CYS A 118 -18.60 -3.87 -6.17
CA CYS A 118 -17.59 -3.91 -5.13
C CYS A 118 -18.04 -3.08 -3.93
N ASN A 119 -18.07 -3.70 -2.75
CA ASN A 119 -18.20 -2.96 -1.50
C ASN A 119 -16.83 -2.36 -1.09
N ASP A 120 -16.84 -1.50 -0.07
CA ASP A 120 -15.64 -0.84 0.44
C ASP A 120 -14.56 -1.84 0.89
N ILE A 121 -14.96 -3.00 1.43
CA ILE A 121 -14.03 -4.06 1.86
C ILE A 121 -13.25 -4.61 0.67
N ASN A 122 -13.90 -4.82 -0.48
CA ASN A 122 -13.22 -5.30 -1.68
C ASN A 122 -12.20 -4.26 -2.20
N ILE A 123 -12.55 -2.98 -2.16
CA ILE A 123 -11.66 -1.88 -2.57
C ILE A 123 -10.45 -1.82 -1.63
N GLN A 124 -10.69 -1.82 -0.31
CA GLN A 124 -9.65 -1.83 0.70
C GLN A 124 -8.75 -3.06 0.61
N TRP A 125 -9.32 -4.23 0.31
CA TRP A 125 -8.57 -5.44 0.06
C TRP A 125 -7.60 -5.28 -1.12
N GLU A 126 -8.05 -4.71 -2.23
CA GLU A 126 -7.20 -4.48 -3.41
C GLU A 126 -6.05 -3.51 -3.10
N LEU A 127 -6.34 -2.37 -2.48
CA LEU A 127 -5.33 -1.38 -2.09
C LEU A 127 -4.29 -1.97 -1.13
N ASN A 128 -4.75 -2.68 -0.11
CA ASN A 128 -3.85 -3.23 0.91
C ASN A 128 -3.11 -4.47 0.42
N THR A 129 -3.65 -5.21 -0.56
CA THR A 129 -2.91 -6.27 -1.28
C THR A 129 -1.83 -5.66 -2.17
N PHE A 130 -2.08 -4.48 -2.73
CA PHE A 130 -1.08 -3.79 -3.55
C PHE A 130 0.14 -3.39 -2.72
N ILE A 131 -0.06 -2.73 -1.57
CA ILE A 131 1.08 -2.37 -0.72
C ILE A 131 1.77 -3.61 -0.15
N GLU A 132 1.05 -4.69 0.18
CA GLU A 132 1.64 -5.95 0.64
C GLU A 132 2.68 -6.49 -0.36
N LYS A 133 2.28 -6.60 -1.63
CA LYS A 133 3.19 -7.06 -2.70
C LYS A 133 4.33 -6.07 -2.94
N TRP A 134 4.04 -4.78 -2.84
CA TRP A 134 5.05 -3.74 -3.01
C TRP A 134 6.09 -3.77 -1.88
N LEU A 135 5.66 -3.95 -0.63
CA LEU A 135 6.55 -4.06 0.52
C LEU A 135 7.42 -5.31 0.43
N ASN A 136 6.87 -6.45 -0.01
CA ASN A 136 7.68 -7.64 -0.30
C ASN A 136 8.78 -7.35 -1.34
N TYR A 137 8.47 -6.63 -2.42
CA TYR A 137 9.47 -6.19 -3.38
C TYR A 137 10.50 -5.25 -2.73
N CYS A 138 10.05 -4.26 -1.95
CA CYS A 138 10.94 -3.33 -1.27
C CYS A 138 11.87 -4.03 -0.27
N LEU A 139 11.37 -5.01 0.48
CA LEU A 139 12.19 -5.81 1.39
C LEU A 139 13.27 -6.57 0.61
N GLN A 140 12.94 -7.21 -0.51
CA GLN A 140 13.93 -7.91 -1.32
C GLN A 140 15.02 -6.98 -1.90
N LYS A 141 14.68 -5.71 -2.18
CA LYS A 141 15.58 -4.76 -2.86
C LYS A 141 16.33 -3.80 -1.95
N TYR A 142 15.77 -3.47 -0.80
CA TYR A 142 16.25 -2.42 0.09
C TYR A 142 16.47 -2.87 1.53
N GLN A 143 16.17 -4.12 1.89
CA GLN A 143 16.42 -4.61 3.24
C GLN A 143 17.89 -4.43 3.65
N GLY A 144 18.09 -3.88 4.85
CA GLY A 144 19.41 -3.55 5.40
C GLY A 144 20.04 -2.27 4.84
N LYS A 145 19.46 -1.62 3.83
CA LYS A 145 19.93 -0.31 3.37
C LYS A 145 19.53 0.79 4.35
N LEU A 146 20.36 1.84 4.43
CA LEU A 146 20.16 2.93 5.37
C LEU A 146 19.21 3.99 4.81
N TRP A 147 18.19 4.33 5.60
CA TRP A 147 17.36 5.50 5.38
C TRP A 147 18.14 6.77 5.76
N GLN A 148 18.18 7.73 4.85
CA GLN A 148 18.83 9.04 5.02
C GLN A 148 17.75 10.11 5.11
N THR A 149 17.92 11.08 6.01
CA THR A 149 17.04 12.26 6.06
C THR A 149 17.25 13.12 4.82
N MET A 150 16.15 13.61 4.25
CA MET A 150 16.16 14.54 3.11
C MET A 150 16.31 16.00 3.55
#